data_AF-A0A3L7XWH5-F1
#
_entry.id   AF-A0A3L7XWH5-F1
#
_cell.length_a   1.000
_cell.length_b   1.000
_cell.length_c   1.000
_cell.angle_alpha   90.00
_cell.angle_beta   90.00
_cell.angle_gamma   90.00
#
_symmetry.space_group_name_H-M   'P 1'
#
loop_
_entity.id
_entity.type
_entity.pdbx_description
1 polymer ?
#
loop_
_entity_poly.entity_id
_entity_poly.type
_entity_poly.pdbx_seq_one_letter_code
_entity_poly.pdbx_strand_id
1 'polypeptide(L)'
;MPVPTALPTVTPVPTEDINALTIDELGDRGAMACGGFGWAKSFGCKNAAEGRRWFELVANAGDAAGWTMIGHIYCGPRWGSENRCSDAANARVYFERGAAGGHFDALGWLGDTYCGPGWNFEGIKCADKDGAIAYYQKAAAAGITDVMIHLGNIACGDSWQLDSVLHCLDQAGGKLWFEKSALAGNGNGMALLGKLYWMYYEDEKACSWFRKALASDTIGDISRQTVTRWLLSCPK
;
A
#
# COMPACT_ATOMS: atom_id res chain seq x y z
N MET A 1 -24.73 65.96 -12.47
CA MET A 1 -24.78 64.57 -12.96
C MET A 1 -23.49 63.90 -12.52
N PRO A 2 -23.52 62.78 -11.76
CA PRO A 2 -22.29 62.10 -11.37
C PRO A 2 -21.72 61.33 -12.57
N VAL A 3 -20.42 61.46 -12.79
CA VAL A 3 -19.66 60.72 -13.80
C VAL A 3 -19.61 59.24 -13.37
N PRO A 4 -19.79 58.26 -14.27
CA PRO A 4 -19.66 56.85 -13.91
C PRO A 4 -18.22 56.56 -13.52
N THR A 5 -18.02 56.10 -12.29
CA THR A 5 -16.76 55.50 -11.83
C THR A 5 -16.44 54.28 -12.69
N ALA A 6 -15.24 54.28 -13.28
CA ALA A 6 -14.74 53.15 -14.06
C ALA A 6 -14.76 51.86 -13.23
N LEU A 7 -15.25 50.78 -13.82
CA LEU A 7 -15.20 49.44 -13.23
C LEU A 7 -13.73 49.04 -12.99
N PRO A 8 -13.42 48.37 -11.87
CA PRO A 8 -12.06 47.92 -11.60
C PRO A 8 -11.58 46.96 -12.69
N THR A 9 -10.41 47.24 -13.25
CA THR A 9 -9.76 46.36 -14.22
C THR A 9 -9.44 45.03 -13.56
N VAL A 10 -10.07 43.95 -14.02
CA VAL A 10 -9.68 42.59 -13.66
C VAL A 10 -8.28 42.36 -14.23
N THR A 11 -7.27 42.40 -13.38
CA THR A 11 -5.93 41.92 -13.75
C THR A 11 -6.04 40.44 -14.05
N PRO A 12 -5.62 39.96 -15.24
CA PRO A 12 -5.61 38.52 -15.51
C PRO A 12 -4.73 37.82 -14.47
N VAL A 13 -5.25 36.75 -13.87
CA VAL A 13 -4.47 35.87 -13.00
C VAL A 13 -3.28 35.37 -13.83
N PRO A 14 -2.03 35.51 -13.36
CA PRO A 14 -0.88 35.00 -14.09
C PRO A 14 -1.08 33.51 -14.38
N THR A 15 -1.01 33.11 -15.65
CA THR A 15 -0.92 31.70 -16.00
C THR A 15 0.40 31.18 -15.45
N GLU A 16 0.33 30.27 -14.49
CA GLU A 16 1.51 29.64 -13.89
C GLU A 16 2.37 28.99 -14.97
N ASP A 17 3.67 29.33 -15.01
CA ASP A 17 4.61 28.70 -15.93
C ASP A 17 5.01 27.32 -15.38
N ILE A 18 4.27 26.32 -15.82
CA ILE A 18 4.47 24.92 -15.42
C ILE A 18 5.88 24.42 -15.72
N ASN A 19 6.60 25.01 -16.69
CA ASN A 19 7.93 24.58 -17.08
C ASN A 19 9.02 25.08 -16.12
N ALA A 20 8.70 26.04 -15.26
CA ALA A 20 9.63 26.56 -14.25
C ALA A 20 9.61 25.72 -12.95
N LEU A 21 8.70 24.75 -12.84
CA LEU A 21 8.47 23.97 -11.62
C LEU A 21 9.38 22.76 -11.53
N THR A 22 9.84 22.44 -10.32
CA THR A 22 10.54 21.18 -10.04
C THR A 22 9.57 20.01 -9.97
N ILE A 23 10.09 18.78 -10.04
CA ILE A 23 9.27 17.56 -9.91
C ILE A 23 8.53 17.53 -8.55
N ASP A 24 9.21 17.90 -7.47
CA ASP A 24 8.62 17.95 -6.13
C ASP A 24 7.48 18.98 -6.08
N GLU A 25 7.69 20.15 -6.68
CA GLU A 25 6.69 21.21 -6.77
C GLU A 25 5.45 20.80 -7.60
N LEU A 26 5.64 19.99 -8.66
CA LEU A 26 4.54 19.39 -9.41
C LEU A 26 3.79 18.37 -8.54
N GLY A 27 4.51 17.55 -7.78
CA GLY A 27 3.96 16.56 -6.85
C GLY A 27 3.14 17.21 -5.74
N ASP A 28 3.65 18.30 -5.14
CA ASP A 28 2.96 19.08 -4.11
C ASP A 28 1.65 19.68 -4.62
N ARG A 29 1.63 20.21 -5.85
CA ARG A 29 0.40 20.68 -6.49
C ARG A 29 -0.61 19.55 -6.71
N GLY A 30 -0.14 18.38 -7.13
CA GLY A 30 -0.98 17.18 -7.25
C GLY A 30 -1.59 16.77 -5.91
N ALA A 31 -0.79 16.72 -4.85
CA ALA A 31 -1.26 16.42 -3.49
C ALA A 31 -2.26 17.48 -3.01
N MET A 32 -2.00 18.77 -3.21
CA MET A 32 -2.92 19.86 -2.85
C MET A 32 -4.25 19.76 -3.59
N ALA A 33 -4.24 19.48 -4.90
CA ALA A 33 -5.45 19.24 -5.68
C ALA A 33 -6.27 18.06 -5.12
N CYS A 34 -5.58 17.04 -4.59
CA CYS A 34 -6.21 15.92 -3.93
C CYS A 34 -6.61 16.16 -2.46
N GLY A 35 -6.33 17.33 -1.90
CA GLY A 35 -6.73 17.71 -0.55
C GLY A 35 -5.62 17.67 0.50
N GLY A 36 -4.35 17.56 0.08
CA GLY A 36 -3.16 17.62 0.92
C GLY A 36 -2.37 16.30 0.98
N PHE A 37 -1.27 16.31 1.72
CA PHE A 37 -0.46 15.11 1.95
C PHE A 37 -1.28 14.00 2.62
N GLY A 38 -1.09 12.76 2.17
CA GLY A 38 -1.83 11.59 2.67
C GLY A 38 -3.20 11.36 2.03
N TRP A 39 -3.61 12.16 1.04
CA TRP A 39 -4.89 12.02 0.34
C TRP A 39 -5.17 10.58 -0.13
N ALA A 40 -4.14 9.88 -0.61
CA ALA A 40 -4.23 8.53 -1.17
C ALA A 40 -4.62 7.48 -0.12
N LYS A 41 -4.37 7.72 1.16
CA LYS A 41 -4.66 6.77 2.26
C LYS A 41 -6.01 7.02 2.92
N SER A 42 -6.47 8.28 3.01
CA SER A 42 -7.54 8.63 3.96
C SER A 42 -8.81 9.25 3.36
N PHE A 43 -8.72 9.97 2.24
CA PHE A 43 -9.85 10.80 1.77
C PHE A 43 -10.16 10.66 0.29
N GLY A 44 -9.29 10.00 -0.47
CA GLY A 44 -9.34 10.05 -1.94
C GLY A 44 -9.02 11.44 -2.47
N CYS A 45 -8.85 11.55 -3.78
CA CYS A 45 -8.49 12.83 -4.40
C CYS A 45 -9.71 13.75 -4.52
N LYS A 46 -9.70 14.89 -3.82
CA LYS A 46 -10.79 15.88 -3.86
C LYS A 46 -11.04 16.44 -5.27
N ASN A 47 -9.99 16.81 -6.00
CA ASN A 47 -10.08 17.19 -7.41
C ASN A 47 -9.32 16.17 -8.29
N ALA A 48 -9.97 15.05 -8.59
CA ALA A 48 -9.37 13.96 -9.37
C ALA A 48 -8.86 14.39 -10.75
N ALA A 49 -9.56 15.29 -11.44
CA ALA A 49 -9.13 15.75 -12.77
C ALA A 49 -7.83 16.56 -12.70
N GLU A 50 -7.76 17.49 -11.76
CA GLU A 50 -6.58 18.32 -11.55
C GLU A 50 -5.41 17.54 -10.95
N GLY A 51 -5.68 16.67 -9.98
CA GLY A 51 -4.67 15.76 -9.42
C GLY A 51 -4.02 14.90 -10.51
N ARG A 52 -4.81 14.30 -11.41
CA ARG A 52 -4.27 13.53 -12.53
C ARG A 52 -3.39 14.37 -13.45
N ARG A 53 -3.81 15.60 -13.77
CA ARG A 53 -3.02 16.51 -14.61
C ARG A 53 -1.65 16.79 -14.00
N TRP A 54 -1.60 17.10 -12.70
CA TRP A 54 -0.33 17.37 -12.02
C TRP A 54 0.56 16.14 -11.92
N PHE A 55 0.00 14.98 -11.56
CA PHE A 55 0.80 13.74 -11.49
C PHE A 55 1.23 13.22 -12.86
N GLU A 56 0.52 13.54 -13.93
CA GLU A 56 0.98 13.26 -15.30
C GLU A 56 2.21 14.11 -15.65
N LEU A 57 2.29 15.36 -15.17
CA LEU A 57 3.49 16.19 -15.33
C LEU A 57 4.68 15.61 -14.55
N VAL A 58 4.48 15.16 -13.30
CA VAL A 58 5.49 14.45 -12.50
C VAL A 58 6.05 13.25 -13.27
N ALA A 59 5.14 12.44 -13.81
CA ALA A 59 5.49 11.26 -14.58
C ALA A 59 6.26 11.57 -15.87
N ASN A 60 5.82 12.57 -16.62
CA ASN A 60 6.49 13.00 -17.85
C ASN A 60 7.84 13.67 -17.58
N ALA A 61 8.06 14.21 -16.39
CA ALA A 61 9.35 14.72 -15.94
C ALA A 61 10.33 13.62 -15.50
N GLY A 62 9.90 12.34 -15.52
CA GLY A 62 10.75 11.17 -15.28
C GLY A 62 10.55 10.48 -13.94
N ASP A 63 9.63 10.96 -13.09
CA ASP A 63 9.31 10.30 -11.83
C ASP A 63 8.05 9.41 -11.96
N ALA A 64 8.30 8.10 -11.98
CA ALA A 64 7.26 7.08 -12.11
C ALA A 64 6.22 7.07 -10.96
N ALA A 65 6.51 7.71 -9.82
CA ALA A 65 5.54 7.90 -8.74
C ALA A 65 4.29 8.65 -9.21
N GLY A 66 4.41 9.54 -10.20
CA GLY A 66 3.28 10.23 -10.82
C GLY A 66 2.25 9.27 -11.42
N TRP A 67 2.70 8.23 -12.13
CA TRP A 67 1.81 7.19 -12.65
C TRP A 67 1.13 6.41 -11.52
N THR A 68 1.87 6.05 -10.47
CA THR A 68 1.28 5.37 -9.30
C THR A 68 0.22 6.22 -8.62
N MET A 69 0.45 7.53 -8.47
CA MET A 69 -0.54 8.42 -7.88
C MET A 69 -1.80 8.53 -8.73
N ILE A 70 -1.69 8.56 -10.06
CA ILE A 70 -2.87 8.50 -10.93
C ILE A 70 -3.66 7.20 -10.70
N GLY A 71 -2.98 6.06 -10.53
CA GLY A 71 -3.63 4.79 -10.17
C GLY A 71 -4.45 4.89 -8.87
N HIS A 72 -3.90 5.51 -7.83
CA HIS A 72 -4.63 5.77 -6.59
C HIS A 72 -5.84 6.70 -6.79
N ILE A 73 -5.77 7.69 -7.70
CA ILE A 73 -6.92 8.55 -8.02
C ILE A 73 -8.08 7.72 -8.58
N TYR A 74 -7.80 6.75 -9.46
CA TYR A 74 -8.83 5.87 -10.02
C TYR A 74 -9.44 4.93 -8.97
N CYS A 75 -8.65 4.44 -8.01
CA CYS A 75 -9.20 3.62 -6.94
C CYS A 75 -10.05 4.40 -5.93
N GLY A 76 -9.69 5.65 -5.65
CA GLY A 76 -10.50 6.54 -4.84
C GLY A 76 -10.43 6.26 -3.32
N PRO A 77 -11.36 6.83 -2.54
CA PRO A 77 -11.20 6.99 -1.08
C PRO A 77 -11.27 5.70 -0.26
N ARG A 78 -11.90 4.64 -0.78
CA ARG A 78 -12.06 3.36 -0.06
C ARG A 78 -10.93 2.38 -0.34
N TRP A 79 -9.93 2.80 -1.13
CA TRP A 79 -8.79 1.97 -1.46
C TRP A 79 -7.95 1.65 -0.22
N GLY A 80 -7.44 2.66 0.48
CA GLY A 80 -6.52 2.45 1.60
C GLY A 80 -7.11 1.74 2.83
N SER A 81 -8.43 1.80 3.03
CA SER A 81 -9.09 1.25 4.21
C SER A 81 -9.86 -0.04 3.96
N GLU A 82 -10.48 -0.19 2.79
CA GLU A 82 -11.33 -1.34 2.46
C GLU A 82 -10.78 -2.19 1.30
N ASN A 83 -9.65 -1.79 0.72
CA ASN A 83 -9.11 -2.32 -0.53
C ASN A 83 -10.16 -2.33 -1.68
N ARG A 84 -11.05 -1.33 -1.65
CA ARG A 84 -12.16 -1.21 -2.59
C ARG A 84 -11.86 -0.15 -3.64
N CYS A 85 -11.26 -0.60 -4.75
CA CYS A 85 -10.94 0.26 -5.88
C CYS A 85 -12.20 0.55 -6.71
N SER A 86 -12.55 1.82 -6.92
CA SER A 86 -13.71 2.22 -7.74
C SER A 86 -13.54 1.92 -9.22
N ASP A 87 -12.32 2.03 -9.75
CA ASP A 87 -11.99 1.75 -11.14
C ASP A 87 -10.67 0.98 -11.24
N ALA A 88 -10.73 -0.32 -10.96
CA ALA A 88 -9.56 -1.20 -10.98
C ALA A 88 -8.95 -1.34 -12.38
N ALA A 89 -9.76 -1.25 -13.44
CA ALA A 89 -9.27 -1.39 -14.81
C ALA A 89 -8.31 -0.25 -15.17
N ASN A 90 -8.72 1.01 -14.94
CA ASN A 90 -7.83 2.13 -15.18
C ASN A 90 -6.69 2.18 -14.16
N ALA A 91 -6.95 1.90 -12.87
CA ALA A 91 -5.89 1.90 -11.86
C ALA A 91 -4.75 0.96 -12.23
N ARG A 92 -5.05 -0.26 -12.72
CA ARG A 92 -4.03 -1.23 -13.16
C ARG A 92 -3.18 -0.70 -14.31
N VAL A 93 -3.76 -0.05 -15.30
CA VAL A 93 -3.00 0.57 -16.41
C VAL A 93 -1.95 1.54 -15.89
N TYR A 94 -2.31 2.38 -14.92
CA TYR A 94 -1.39 3.38 -14.38
C TYR A 94 -0.39 2.79 -13.38
N PHE A 95 -0.78 1.80 -12.58
CA PHE A 95 0.17 1.09 -11.74
C PHE A 95 1.19 0.29 -12.58
N GLU A 96 0.79 -0.31 -13.70
CA GLU A 96 1.71 -0.96 -14.65
C GLU A 96 2.72 0.03 -15.22
N ARG A 97 2.29 1.25 -15.57
CA ARG A 97 3.20 2.33 -16.00
C ARG A 97 4.17 2.74 -14.90
N GLY A 98 3.68 2.89 -13.66
CA GLY A 98 4.54 3.21 -12.51
C GLY A 98 5.58 2.13 -12.26
N ALA A 99 5.18 0.86 -12.28
CA ALA A 99 6.09 -0.28 -12.13
C ALA A 99 7.12 -0.35 -13.26
N ALA A 100 6.71 -0.14 -14.52
CA ALA A 100 7.61 -0.11 -15.67
C ALA A 100 8.61 1.05 -15.61
N GLY A 101 8.23 2.17 -14.99
CA GLY A 101 9.10 3.32 -14.73
C GLY A 101 9.98 3.19 -13.47
N GLY A 102 9.93 2.07 -12.75
CA GLY A 102 10.78 1.80 -11.59
C GLY A 102 10.16 2.10 -10.22
N HIS A 103 8.89 2.53 -10.16
CA HIS A 103 8.18 2.69 -8.89
C HIS A 103 7.58 1.34 -8.42
N PHE A 104 8.42 0.48 -7.86
CA PHE A 104 8.08 -0.92 -7.61
C PHE A 104 6.95 -1.17 -6.59
N ASP A 105 6.62 -0.20 -5.73
CA ASP A 105 5.43 -0.28 -4.86
C ASP A 105 4.14 -0.45 -5.68
N ALA A 106 4.10 0.04 -6.92
CA ALA A 106 2.98 -0.14 -7.84
C ALA A 106 2.68 -1.62 -8.12
N LEU A 107 3.67 -2.50 -8.03
CA LEU A 107 3.47 -3.95 -8.18
C LEU A 107 2.67 -4.52 -7.00
N GLY A 108 2.87 -4.02 -5.78
CA GLY A 108 2.04 -4.37 -4.62
C GLY A 108 0.59 -3.94 -4.83
N TRP A 109 0.39 -2.69 -5.22
CA TRP A 109 -0.94 -2.15 -5.50
C TRP A 109 -1.65 -2.88 -6.64
N LEU A 110 -0.91 -3.29 -7.69
CA LEU A 110 -1.45 -4.15 -8.73
C LEU A 110 -2.00 -5.44 -8.14
N GLY A 111 -1.21 -6.17 -7.36
CA GLY A 111 -1.65 -7.41 -6.72
C GLY A 111 -2.90 -7.18 -5.84
N ASP A 112 -2.93 -6.09 -5.08
CA ASP A 112 -4.07 -5.75 -4.24
C ASP A 112 -5.35 -5.53 -5.09
N THR A 113 -5.23 -4.93 -6.29
CA THR A 113 -6.40 -4.72 -7.16
C THR A 113 -6.98 -6.03 -7.70
N TYR A 114 -6.18 -7.11 -7.77
CA TYR A 114 -6.65 -8.45 -8.14
C TYR A 114 -7.36 -9.15 -6.98
N CYS A 115 -6.86 -8.97 -5.76
CA CYS A 115 -7.54 -9.52 -4.58
C CYS A 115 -8.84 -8.79 -4.25
N GLY A 116 -8.88 -7.45 -4.39
CA GLY A 116 -10.09 -6.65 -4.27
C GLY A 116 -10.59 -6.44 -2.83
N PRO A 117 -11.87 -6.07 -2.65
CA PRO A 117 -12.39 -5.58 -1.37
C PRO A 117 -12.24 -6.56 -0.21
N GLY A 118 -11.76 -6.06 0.93
CA GLY A 118 -11.53 -6.85 2.14
C GLY A 118 -10.19 -7.59 2.17
N TRP A 119 -9.40 -7.54 1.09
CA TRP A 119 -8.00 -7.97 1.13
C TRP A 119 -7.16 -6.96 1.91
N ASN A 120 -6.33 -7.46 2.82
CA ASN A 120 -5.44 -6.68 3.67
C ASN A 120 -4.33 -7.58 4.21
N PHE A 121 -3.50 -7.05 5.12
CA PHE A 121 -2.43 -7.78 5.80
C PHE A 121 -2.93 -8.99 6.63
N GLU A 122 -4.21 -9.06 6.98
CA GLU A 122 -4.79 -10.19 7.72
C GLU A 122 -5.13 -11.38 6.79
N GLY A 123 -5.13 -11.15 5.47
CA GLY A 123 -5.33 -12.21 4.48
C GLY A 123 -6.75 -12.76 4.44
N ILE A 124 -7.76 -11.91 4.69
CA ILE A 124 -9.13 -12.35 4.90
C ILE A 124 -9.75 -12.99 3.65
N LYS A 125 -9.61 -12.35 2.47
CA LYS A 125 -10.16 -12.85 1.21
C LYS A 125 -9.47 -12.24 -0.02
N CYS A 126 -8.96 -13.06 -0.92
CA CYS A 126 -8.42 -12.63 -2.22
C CYS A 126 -9.25 -13.22 -3.36
N ALA A 127 -9.83 -12.36 -4.21
CA ALA A 127 -10.72 -12.77 -5.30
C ALA A 127 -9.98 -13.47 -6.45
N ASP A 128 -8.85 -12.91 -6.91
CA ASP A 128 -8.00 -13.49 -7.96
C ASP A 128 -6.57 -13.70 -7.43
N LYS A 129 -6.33 -14.90 -6.88
CA LYS A 129 -5.05 -15.28 -6.27
C LYS A 129 -3.94 -15.38 -7.30
N ASP A 130 -4.19 -15.97 -8.45
CA ASP A 130 -3.17 -16.18 -9.49
C ASP A 130 -2.72 -14.85 -10.09
N GLY A 131 -3.68 -13.96 -10.39
CA GLY A 131 -3.39 -12.60 -10.83
C GLY A 131 -2.58 -11.81 -9.78
N ALA A 132 -2.95 -11.93 -8.50
CA ALA A 132 -2.25 -11.23 -7.42
C ALA A 132 -0.83 -11.77 -7.19
N ILE A 133 -0.65 -13.09 -7.13
CA ILE A 133 0.65 -13.75 -6.92
C ILE A 133 1.67 -13.30 -7.96
N ALA A 134 1.27 -13.20 -9.24
CA ALA A 134 2.17 -12.81 -10.31
C ALA A 134 2.81 -11.41 -10.08
N TYR A 135 2.04 -10.47 -9.51
CA TYR A 135 2.53 -9.13 -9.22
C TYR A 135 3.26 -9.05 -7.88
N TYR A 136 2.76 -9.71 -6.83
CA TYR A 136 3.46 -9.75 -5.55
C TYR A 136 4.83 -10.43 -5.65
N GLN A 137 4.99 -11.48 -6.46
CA GLN A 137 6.30 -12.11 -6.67
C GLN A 137 7.29 -11.13 -7.31
N LYS A 138 6.84 -10.31 -8.27
CA LYS A 138 7.68 -9.26 -8.87
C LYS A 138 8.04 -8.18 -7.84
N ALA A 139 7.08 -7.74 -7.04
CA ALA A 139 7.32 -6.76 -5.96
C ALA A 139 8.33 -7.31 -4.92
N ALA A 140 8.18 -8.58 -4.53
CA ALA A 140 9.08 -9.25 -3.59
C ALA A 140 10.49 -9.39 -4.17
N ALA A 141 10.63 -9.68 -5.46
CA ALA A 141 11.92 -9.70 -6.15
C ALA A 141 12.59 -8.31 -6.23
N ALA A 142 11.78 -7.24 -6.23
CA ALA A 142 12.25 -5.85 -6.12
C ALA A 142 12.54 -5.42 -4.66
N GLY A 143 12.41 -6.32 -3.68
CA GLY A 143 12.72 -6.05 -2.28
C GLY A 143 11.57 -5.46 -1.46
N ILE A 144 10.36 -5.35 -2.02
CA ILE A 144 9.18 -4.89 -1.27
C ILE A 144 8.78 -5.99 -0.28
N THR A 145 8.98 -5.75 1.00
CA THR A 145 8.85 -6.80 2.04
C THR A 145 7.41 -7.02 2.51
N ASP A 146 6.53 -6.01 2.39
CA ASP A 146 5.12 -6.10 2.77
C ASP A 146 4.36 -7.08 1.87
N VAL A 147 4.66 -7.12 0.56
CA VAL A 147 4.00 -8.06 -0.36
C VAL A 147 4.37 -9.53 -0.09
N MET A 148 5.49 -9.79 0.60
CA MET A 148 5.84 -11.14 1.02
C MET A 148 4.85 -11.65 2.08
N ILE A 149 4.28 -10.76 2.90
CA ILE A 149 3.19 -11.10 3.81
C ILE A 149 1.94 -11.47 3.01
N HIS A 150 1.61 -10.72 1.96
CA HIS A 150 0.48 -11.02 1.08
C HIS A 150 0.64 -12.40 0.43
N LEU A 151 1.84 -12.74 -0.06
CA LEU A 151 2.14 -14.08 -0.58
C LEU A 151 1.98 -15.18 0.48
N GLY A 152 2.47 -14.95 1.70
CA GLY A 152 2.30 -15.88 2.81
C GLY A 152 0.84 -16.09 3.20
N ASN A 153 0.05 -15.01 3.23
CA ASN A 153 -1.39 -15.05 3.47
C ASN A 153 -2.13 -15.83 2.39
N ILE A 154 -1.82 -15.59 1.11
CA ILE A 154 -2.45 -16.35 0.00
C ILE A 154 -2.12 -17.83 0.12
N ALA A 155 -0.86 -18.18 0.43
CA ALA A 155 -0.41 -19.57 0.58
C ALA A 155 -1.03 -20.26 1.80
N CYS A 156 -1.19 -19.56 2.92
CA CYS A 156 -1.92 -20.10 4.06
C CYS A 156 -3.42 -20.18 3.84
N GLY A 157 -3.97 -19.39 2.92
CA GLY A 157 -5.40 -19.37 2.63
C GLY A 157 -6.19 -18.42 3.53
N ASP A 158 -7.44 -18.23 3.15
CA ASP A 158 -8.32 -17.22 3.70
C ASP A 158 -8.54 -17.43 5.20
N SER A 159 -8.51 -16.34 5.98
CA SER A 159 -8.85 -16.35 7.41
C SER A 159 -7.98 -17.23 8.31
N TRP A 160 -6.78 -17.65 7.86
CA TRP A 160 -5.86 -18.47 8.68
C TRP A 160 -5.48 -17.82 10.02
N GLN A 161 -5.61 -16.49 10.11
CA GLN A 161 -5.30 -15.70 11.29
C GLN A 161 -6.40 -15.67 12.37
N LEU A 162 -7.62 -16.14 12.08
CA LEU A 162 -8.83 -16.00 12.93
C LEU A 162 -9.06 -17.19 13.88
N ASP A 163 -8.01 -17.68 14.53
CA ASP A 163 -8.11 -18.56 15.72
C ASP A 163 -8.48 -20.03 15.46
N SER A 164 -8.19 -20.54 14.26
CA SER A 164 -8.28 -21.97 13.97
C SER A 164 -6.89 -22.54 13.75
N VAL A 165 -6.44 -23.36 14.70
CA VAL A 165 -5.15 -24.09 14.76
C VAL A 165 -4.90 -25.01 13.53
N LEU A 166 -5.76 -24.99 12.51
CA LEU A 166 -5.76 -26.00 11.44
C LEU A 166 -5.87 -25.50 9.98
N HIS A 167 -5.62 -24.23 9.66
CA HIS A 167 -5.96 -23.72 8.33
C HIS A 167 -4.86 -23.15 7.42
N CYS A 168 -3.58 -23.09 7.82
CA CYS A 168 -2.53 -22.92 6.80
C CYS A 168 -2.34 -24.27 6.08
N LEU A 169 -3.14 -24.56 5.05
CA LEU A 169 -3.22 -25.88 4.38
C LEU A 169 -1.95 -26.21 3.56
N ASP A 170 -1.22 -25.20 3.08
CA ASP A 170 0.13 -25.32 2.52
C ASP A 170 1.16 -24.64 3.43
N GLN A 171 1.47 -25.33 4.53
CA GLN A 171 2.34 -24.86 5.60
C GLN A 171 3.75 -24.48 5.11
N ALA A 172 4.24 -25.14 4.06
CA ALA A 172 5.59 -24.89 3.55
C ALA A 172 5.64 -23.56 2.79
N GLY A 173 4.65 -23.27 1.93
CA GLY A 173 4.60 -22.04 1.15
C GLY A 173 4.41 -20.79 2.00
N GLY A 174 3.43 -20.82 2.92
CA GLY A 174 3.10 -19.67 3.79
C GLY A 174 4.26 -19.30 4.72
N LYS A 175 4.81 -20.29 5.41
CA LYS A 175 5.97 -20.12 6.30
C LYS A 175 7.14 -19.50 5.56
N LEU A 176 7.47 -20.01 4.37
CA LEU A 176 8.62 -19.55 3.60
C LEU A 176 8.53 -18.05 3.28
N TRP A 177 7.34 -17.56 2.95
CA TRP A 177 7.15 -16.15 2.63
C TRP A 177 7.20 -15.25 3.87
N PHE A 178 6.63 -15.68 5.00
CA PHE A 178 6.79 -14.95 6.27
C PHE A 178 8.25 -14.94 6.74
N GLU A 179 8.99 -16.04 6.57
CA GLU A 179 10.43 -16.09 6.83
C GLU A 179 11.21 -15.12 5.94
N LYS A 180 10.94 -15.07 4.64
CA LYS A 180 11.56 -14.10 3.73
C LYS A 180 11.29 -12.66 4.19
N SER A 181 10.05 -12.33 4.52
CA SER A 181 9.66 -11.00 5.02
C SER A 181 10.39 -10.65 6.32
N ALA A 182 10.39 -11.57 7.29
CA ALA A 182 11.03 -11.39 8.59
C ALA A 182 12.56 -11.23 8.49
N LEU A 183 13.21 -12.04 7.65
CA LEU A 183 14.67 -11.97 7.41
C LEU A 183 15.06 -10.70 6.65
N ALA A 184 14.16 -10.14 5.86
CA ALA A 184 14.34 -8.83 5.22
C ALA A 184 14.07 -7.63 6.15
N GLY A 185 13.79 -7.88 7.44
CA GLY A 185 13.64 -6.82 8.45
C GLY A 185 12.21 -6.31 8.66
N ASN A 186 11.21 -6.94 8.04
CA ASN A 186 9.82 -6.51 8.18
C ASN A 186 9.22 -6.94 9.52
N GLY A 187 8.81 -5.98 10.35
CA GLY A 187 8.26 -6.20 11.68
C GLY A 187 6.92 -6.94 11.66
N ASN A 188 6.03 -6.63 10.71
CA ASN A 188 4.79 -7.38 10.52
C ASN A 188 5.09 -8.83 10.10
N GLY A 189 6.07 -9.04 9.21
CA GLY A 189 6.54 -10.37 8.80
C GLY A 189 7.10 -11.19 9.96
N MET A 190 7.90 -10.56 10.84
CA MET A 190 8.39 -11.18 12.07
C MET A 190 7.23 -11.58 13.00
N ALA A 191 6.23 -10.70 13.16
CA ALA A 191 5.08 -10.98 14.00
C ALA A 191 4.25 -12.16 13.48
N LEU A 192 4.01 -12.22 12.15
CA LEU A 192 3.27 -13.33 11.53
C LEU A 192 4.05 -14.64 11.56
N LEU A 193 5.37 -14.60 11.37
CA LEU A 193 6.22 -15.78 11.55
C LEU A 193 6.18 -16.28 13.00
N GLY A 194 6.24 -15.37 13.98
CA GLY A 194 6.06 -15.72 15.38
C GLY A 194 4.71 -16.36 15.66
N LYS A 195 3.64 -15.81 15.10
CA LYS A 195 2.27 -16.37 15.20
C LYS A 195 2.21 -17.77 14.59
N LEU A 196 2.88 -18.00 13.47
CA LEU A 196 2.92 -19.31 12.84
C LEU A 196 3.65 -20.34 13.73
N TYR A 197 4.81 -19.98 14.29
CA TYR A 197 5.51 -20.84 15.25
C TYR A 197 4.68 -21.13 16.51
N TRP A 198 3.92 -20.14 16.99
CA TRP A 198 3.01 -20.32 18.12
C TRP A 198 1.95 -21.38 17.81
N MET A 199 1.37 -21.34 16.61
CA MET A 199 0.40 -22.34 16.15
C MET A 199 1.01 -23.75 15.98
N TYR A 200 2.34 -23.85 15.84
CA TYR A 200 3.08 -25.11 15.82
C TYR A 200 3.57 -25.56 17.19
N TYR A 201 3.16 -24.89 18.27
CA TYR A 201 3.63 -25.18 19.63
C TYR A 201 5.16 -25.05 19.76
N GLU A 202 5.77 -24.19 18.94
CA GLU A 202 7.20 -23.86 18.97
C GLU A 202 7.42 -22.53 19.73
N ASP A 203 6.97 -22.49 20.98
CA ASP A 203 6.81 -21.28 21.79
C ASP A 203 8.09 -20.42 21.85
N GLU A 204 9.26 -21.02 22.09
CA GLU A 204 10.52 -20.27 22.17
C GLU A 204 10.85 -19.53 20.85
N LYS A 205 10.59 -20.17 19.70
CA LYS A 205 10.78 -19.51 18.40
C LYS A 205 9.75 -18.41 18.20
N ALA A 206 8.49 -18.66 18.54
CA ALA A 206 7.42 -17.67 18.47
C ALA A 206 7.78 -16.41 19.28
N CYS A 207 8.16 -16.60 20.54
CA CYS A 207 8.53 -15.55 21.47
C CYS A 207 9.77 -14.77 21.02
N SER A 208 10.78 -15.47 20.47
CA SER A 208 11.95 -14.82 19.86
C SER A 208 11.54 -13.87 18.72
N TRP A 209 10.65 -14.32 17.84
CA TRP A 209 10.16 -13.49 16.73
C TRP A 209 9.26 -12.33 17.18
N PHE A 210 8.40 -12.52 18.18
CA PHE A 210 7.61 -11.42 18.74
C PHE A 210 8.49 -10.31 19.35
N ARG A 211 9.56 -10.68 20.06
CA ARG A 211 10.53 -9.69 20.58
C ARG A 211 11.20 -8.92 19.45
N LYS A 212 11.63 -9.60 18.38
CA LYS A 212 12.22 -8.96 17.19
C LYS A 212 11.24 -8.04 16.49
N ALA A 213 9.97 -8.45 16.35
CA ALA A 213 8.92 -7.64 15.75
C ALA A 213 8.70 -6.33 16.53
N LEU A 214 8.66 -6.39 17.88
CA LEU A 214 8.50 -5.21 18.73
C LEU A 214 9.71 -4.27 18.70
N ALA A 215 10.91 -4.81 18.45
CA ALA A 215 12.13 -4.03 18.28
C ALA A 215 12.26 -3.41 16.88
N SER A 216 11.43 -3.81 15.92
CA SER A 216 11.43 -3.25 14.57
C SER A 216 10.62 -1.95 14.51
N ASP A 217 11.07 -1.02 13.66
CA ASP A 217 10.36 0.22 13.36
C ASP A 217 9.32 0.04 12.24
N THR A 218 9.35 -1.10 11.52
CA THR A 218 8.43 -1.40 10.42
C THR A 218 7.17 -2.14 10.87
N ILE A 219 7.00 -2.37 12.18
CA ILE A 219 5.76 -2.88 12.75
C ILE A 219 4.69 -1.77 12.77
N GLY A 220 3.49 -2.05 12.23
CA GLY A 220 2.45 -1.02 12.15
C GLY A 220 1.06 -1.55 11.81
N ASP A 221 0.97 -2.40 10.79
CA ASP A 221 -0.31 -3.01 10.38
C ASP A 221 -0.81 -3.98 11.46
N ILE A 222 0.10 -4.81 11.98
CA ILE A 222 -0.13 -5.50 13.25
C ILE A 222 0.29 -4.55 14.37
N SER A 223 -0.67 -4.08 15.15
CA SER A 223 -0.37 -3.14 16.23
C SER A 223 0.66 -3.71 17.22
N ARG A 224 1.58 -2.86 17.70
CA ARG A 224 2.53 -3.23 18.77
C ARG A 224 1.81 -3.78 20.00
N GLN A 225 0.61 -3.27 20.31
CA GLN A 225 -0.20 -3.79 21.42
C GLN A 225 -0.64 -5.26 21.19
N THR A 226 -1.01 -5.61 19.97
CA THR A 226 -1.35 -6.98 19.58
C THR A 226 -0.15 -7.90 19.76
N VAL A 227 1.02 -7.52 19.24
CA VAL A 227 2.24 -8.34 19.36
C VAL A 227 2.69 -8.46 20.82
N THR A 228 2.60 -7.39 21.60
CA THR A 228 2.87 -7.43 23.05
C THR A 228 1.95 -8.42 23.76
N ARG A 229 0.66 -8.48 23.40
CA ARG A 229 -0.27 -9.46 23.97
C ARG A 229 0.16 -10.89 23.65
N TRP A 230 0.59 -11.17 22.41
CA TRP A 230 1.13 -12.48 22.05
C TRP A 230 2.41 -12.82 22.82
N LEU A 231 3.32 -11.85 22.97
CA LEU A 231 4.55 -12.03 23.74
C LEU A 231 4.30 -12.29 25.24
N LEU A 232 3.25 -11.70 25.82
CA LEU A 232 2.88 -11.95 27.22
C LEU A 232 2.34 -13.36 27.48
N SER A 233 1.87 -14.05 26.43
CA SER A 233 1.45 -15.45 26.52
C SER A 233 2.63 -16.43 26.56
N CYS A 234 3.85 -15.98 26.27
CA CYS A 234 5.04 -16.80 26.28
C CYS A 234 5.27 -17.48 27.63
N PRO A 235 5.73 -18.75 27.64
CA PRO A 235 6.13 -19.41 28.87
C PRO A 235 7.23 -18.60 29.59
N LYS A 236 7.20 -18.64 30.92
CA LYS A 236 8.19 -17.98 31.78
C LYS A 236 9.45 -18.81 31.93
#